data_AF-A0A9D1QJW1-F1
#
_entry.id   AF-A0A9D1QJW1-F1
#
_cell.length_a   1.000
_cell.length_b   1.000
_cell.length_c   1.000
_cell.angle_alpha   90.00
_cell.angle_beta   90.00
_cell.angle_gamma   90.00
#
_symmetry.space_group_name_H-M   'P 1'
#
loop_
_entity.id
_entity.type
_entity.pdbx_description
1 polymer ?
#
loop_
_entity_poly.entity_id
_entity_poly.type
_entity_poly.pdbx_seq_one_letter_code
_entity_poly.pdbx_strand_id
1 'polypeptide(L)'
;MGFFSKLFKGPEVDEAKSSDNKRKMRALFNGVVKDGGKYRLLFGYTEDVSRFNYGFVHGSKTKIGNLIVGWNEADETIIAVPTMPDLSGCGDPTVYPRAGIRQAYRNKYPTDAFLIYPDKKSYIGIHAYDWLADETLYVYVSQEQELAAFTDFFMNRYAKK
;
A
#
# COMPACT_ATOMS: atom_id res chain seq x y z
N MET A 1 -0.06 -29.27 7.23
CA MET A 1 1.11 -28.84 6.44
C MET A 1 0.76 -29.03 4.97
N GLY A 2 0.43 -27.96 4.24
CA GLY A 2 -0.12 -28.08 2.89
C GLY A 2 0.39 -27.01 1.94
N PHE A 3 1.06 -27.46 0.88
CA PHE A 3 0.93 -27.02 -0.51
C PHE A 3 0.96 -25.52 -0.82
N PHE A 4 2.15 -24.91 -0.84
CA PHE A 4 2.43 -23.69 -1.63
C PHE A 4 3.85 -23.69 -2.23
N SER A 5 4.36 -24.85 -2.64
CA SER A 5 5.65 -24.97 -3.35
C SER A 5 5.46 -25.07 -4.86
N LYS A 6 4.83 -24.06 -5.46
CA LYS A 6 4.82 -23.81 -6.92
C LYS A 6 4.13 -22.48 -7.26
N LEU A 7 4.80 -21.35 -7.06
CA LEU A 7 4.41 -20.12 -7.72
C LEU A 7 5.68 -19.34 -8.10
N PHE A 8 6.01 -19.40 -9.40
CA PHE A 8 6.85 -18.45 -10.13
C PHE A 8 8.26 -18.16 -9.59
N LYS A 9 9.24 -18.97 -10.03
CA LYS A 9 10.62 -18.47 -10.23
C LYS A 9 10.63 -17.54 -11.46
N GLY A 10 10.16 -16.31 -11.29
CA GLY A 10 10.58 -15.20 -12.16
C GLY A 10 12.09 -14.93 -11.99
N PRO A 11 12.70 -14.03 -12.78
CA PRO A 11 14.09 -13.62 -12.57
C PRO A 11 14.32 -13.36 -11.08
N GLU A 12 15.42 -13.91 -10.55
CA GLU A 12 15.79 -13.87 -9.13
C GLU A 12 15.46 -12.48 -8.58
N VAL A 13 14.47 -12.41 -7.66
CA VAL A 13 14.10 -11.13 -7.05
C VAL A 13 15.39 -10.56 -6.48
N ASP A 14 15.77 -9.37 -6.92
CA ASP A 14 16.94 -8.67 -6.42
C ASP A 14 16.63 -8.25 -4.99
N GLU A 15 16.89 -9.15 -4.05
CA GLU A 15 16.63 -8.96 -2.63
C GLU A 15 17.39 -7.74 -2.09
N ALA A 16 18.56 -7.43 -2.66
CA ALA A 16 19.33 -6.26 -2.29
C ALA A 16 18.61 -4.97 -2.69
N LYS A 17 18.11 -4.89 -3.94
CA LYS A 17 17.30 -3.77 -4.42
C LYS A 17 15.97 -3.64 -3.68
N SER A 18 15.29 -4.76 -3.43
CA SER A 18 14.06 -4.77 -2.64
C SER A 18 14.31 -4.29 -1.21
N SER A 19 15.41 -4.71 -0.56
CA SER A 19 15.75 -4.29 0.80
C SER A 19 16.11 -2.80 0.86
N ASP A 20 16.83 -2.29 -0.13
CA ASP A 20 17.14 -0.86 -0.23
C ASP A 20 15.87 -0.02 -0.41
N ASN A 21 14.95 -0.47 -1.28
CA ASN A 21 13.66 0.19 -1.47
C ASN A 21 12.78 0.12 -0.21
N LYS A 22 12.78 -1.00 0.53
CA LYS A 22 12.10 -1.08 1.85
C LYS A 22 12.68 -0.07 2.84
N ARG A 23 14.01 0.10 2.88
CA ARG A 23 14.67 1.11 3.73
C ARG A 23 14.30 2.53 3.32
N LYS A 24 14.26 2.82 2.01
CA LYS A 24 13.84 4.13 1.48
C LYS A 24 12.38 4.43 1.81
N MET A 25 11.47 3.48 1.59
CA MET A 25 10.06 3.60 1.98
C MET A 25 9.92 3.89 3.47
N ARG A 26 10.69 3.18 4.31
CA ARG A 26 10.71 3.40 5.76
C ARG A 26 11.21 4.79 6.12
N ALA A 27 12.29 5.26 5.49
CA ALA A 27 12.85 6.58 5.74
C ALA A 27 11.87 7.70 5.37
N LEU A 28 11.24 7.61 4.19
CA LEU A 28 10.21 8.55 3.77
C LEU A 28 9.03 8.56 4.73
N PHE A 29 8.49 7.38 5.06
CA PHE A 29 7.35 7.26 5.97
C PHE A 29 7.64 7.86 7.34
N ASN A 30 8.79 7.54 7.94
CA ASN A 30 9.19 8.09 9.23
C ASN A 30 9.44 9.60 9.19
N GLY A 31 9.78 10.15 8.02
CA GLY A 31 9.98 11.59 7.83
C GLY A 31 8.69 12.40 7.90
N VAL A 32 7.57 11.83 7.44
CA VAL A 32 6.26 12.51 7.42
C VAL A 32 5.27 12.02 8.49
N VAL A 33 5.44 10.80 9.01
CA VAL A 33 4.56 10.21 10.03
C VAL A 33 5.24 10.21 11.38
N LYS A 34 4.63 10.90 12.35
CA LYS A 34 5.06 10.89 13.75
C LYS A 34 4.98 9.46 14.31
N ASP A 35 6.01 9.02 15.02
CA ASP A 35 6.12 7.66 15.55
C ASP A 35 6.04 6.56 14.47
N GLY A 36 6.46 6.86 13.22
CA GLY A 36 6.35 5.96 12.08
C GLY A 36 6.97 4.57 12.24
N GLY A 37 7.92 4.41 13.18
CA GLY A 37 8.52 3.12 13.53
C GLY A 37 7.55 2.10 14.14
N LYS A 38 6.39 2.55 14.64
CA LYS A 38 5.34 1.67 15.18
C LYS A 38 4.51 0.98 14.08
N TYR A 39 4.58 1.48 12.86
CA TYR A 39 3.77 1.00 11.74
C TYR A 39 4.54 -0.07 10.95
N ARG A 40 3.82 -1.08 10.47
CA ARG A 40 4.30 -1.98 9.42
C ARG A 40 3.99 -1.32 8.07
N LEU A 41 4.83 -1.56 7.06
CA LEU A 41 4.74 -0.88 5.75
C LEU A 41 4.46 -1.86 4.63
N LEU A 42 3.58 -1.45 3.72
CA LEU A 42 3.23 -2.15 2.50
C LEU A 42 3.21 -1.12 1.37
N PHE A 43 3.77 -1.47 0.23
CA PHE A 43 3.59 -0.71 -1.00
C PHE A 43 2.20 -0.97 -1.55
N GLY A 44 1.51 0.10 -1.92
CA GLY A 44 0.29 0.01 -2.69
C GLY A 44 0.23 1.09 -3.75
N TYR A 45 -0.82 1.07 -4.54
CA TYR A 45 -1.13 2.14 -5.46
C TYR A 45 -2.65 2.37 -5.51
N THR A 46 -3.06 3.50 -6.04
CA THR A 46 -4.47 3.82 -6.29
C THR A 46 -4.68 4.26 -7.72
N GLU A 47 -5.82 3.88 -8.30
CA GLU A 47 -6.26 4.37 -9.60
C GLU A 47 -7.14 5.63 -9.47
N ASP A 48 -7.60 5.97 -8.26
CA ASP A 48 -8.38 7.20 -8.00
C ASP A 48 -7.45 8.40 -7.80
N VAL A 49 -6.87 8.84 -8.91
CA VAL A 49 -5.92 9.96 -8.96
C VAL A 49 -6.56 11.33 -8.85
N SER A 50 -7.89 11.42 -8.82
CA SER A 50 -8.62 12.70 -8.78
C SER A 50 -8.36 13.51 -7.50
N ARG A 51 -7.86 12.85 -6.45
CA ARG A 51 -7.63 13.43 -5.11
C ARG A 51 -6.18 13.38 -4.66
N PHE A 52 -5.29 12.84 -5.48
CA PHE A 52 -3.85 12.91 -5.21
C PHE A 52 -3.32 14.26 -5.67
N ASN A 53 -2.44 14.89 -4.90
CA ASN A 53 -1.73 16.10 -5.32
C ASN A 53 -0.23 15.84 -5.50
N TYR A 54 0.20 14.58 -5.49
CA TYR A 54 1.61 14.19 -5.47
C TYR A 54 1.85 12.91 -6.26
N GLY A 55 2.92 12.89 -7.05
CA GLY A 55 3.54 11.65 -7.53
C GLY A 55 2.80 10.85 -8.61
N PHE A 56 2.23 11.52 -9.62
CA PHE A 56 1.55 10.83 -10.70
C PHE A 56 2.50 10.23 -11.73
N VAL A 57 2.27 8.96 -12.04
CA VAL A 57 2.95 8.28 -13.15
C VAL A 57 1.93 7.96 -14.23
N HIS A 58 2.29 8.26 -15.48
CA HIS A 58 1.44 7.98 -16.64
C HIS A 58 1.74 6.58 -17.17
N GLY A 59 0.93 5.59 -16.81
CA GLY A 59 0.86 4.35 -17.56
C GLY A 59 0.20 4.60 -18.92
N SER A 60 0.39 3.71 -19.88
CA SER A 60 -0.07 3.88 -21.27
C SER A 60 -1.60 4.00 -21.44
N LYS A 61 -2.42 3.82 -20.38
CA LYS A 61 -3.87 4.11 -20.37
C LYS A 61 -4.48 4.61 -19.05
N THR A 62 -3.80 4.52 -17.90
CA THR A 62 -4.37 4.86 -16.57
C THR A 62 -3.38 5.68 -15.75
N LYS A 63 -3.87 6.76 -15.12
CA LYS A 63 -3.10 7.51 -14.12
C LYS A 63 -3.14 6.74 -12.80
N ILE A 64 -1.97 6.45 -12.25
CA ILE A 64 -1.83 5.78 -10.95
C ILE A 64 -1.14 6.71 -9.95
N GLY A 65 -1.52 6.60 -8.68
CA GLY A 65 -0.84 7.23 -7.54
C GLY A 65 -0.20 6.17 -6.67
N ASN A 66 1.12 6.23 -6.48
CA ASN A 66 1.85 5.27 -5.64
C ASN A 66 1.71 5.64 -4.16
N LEU A 67 1.65 4.61 -3.31
CA LEU A 67 1.37 4.72 -1.89
C LEU A 67 2.34 3.90 -1.05
N ILE A 68 2.84 4.52 0.01
CA ILE A 68 3.39 3.81 1.17
C ILE A 68 2.26 3.70 2.18
N VAL A 69 1.79 2.47 2.39
CA VAL A 69 0.70 2.16 3.32
C VAL A 69 1.30 1.68 4.63
N GLY A 70 1.14 2.48 5.67
CA GLY A 70 1.49 2.11 7.04
C GLY A 70 0.27 1.61 7.79
N TRP A 71 0.36 0.48 8.49
CA TRP A 71 -0.70 0.05 9.40
C TRP A 71 -0.15 -0.30 10.78
N ASN A 72 -0.98 -0.04 11.79
CA ASN A 72 -0.71 -0.38 13.17
C ASN A 72 -1.91 -1.18 13.71
N GLU A 73 -1.61 -2.39 14.17
CA GLU A 73 -2.61 -3.36 14.64
C GLU A 73 -3.15 -3.00 16.03
N ALA A 74 -2.37 -2.33 16.88
CA ALA A 74 -2.76 -1.93 18.23
C ALA A 74 -3.69 -0.72 18.21
N ASP A 75 -3.40 0.26 17.35
CA ASP A 75 -4.18 1.49 17.21
C ASP A 75 -5.28 1.39 16.14
N GLU A 76 -5.41 0.22 15.48
CA GLU A 76 -6.32 -0.04 14.35
C GLU A 76 -6.34 1.11 13.32
N THR A 77 -5.14 1.57 12.95
CA THR A 77 -4.98 2.77 12.12
C THR A 77 -4.21 2.43 10.85
N ILE A 78 -4.71 2.90 9.72
CA ILE A 78 -4.03 2.86 8.43
C ILE A 78 -3.63 4.28 8.04
N ILE A 79 -2.41 4.45 7.56
CA ILE A 79 -1.90 5.71 7.03
C ILE A 79 -1.47 5.47 5.59
N ALA A 80 -1.96 6.28 4.67
CA ALA A 80 -1.58 6.25 3.28
C ALA A 80 -0.71 7.47 2.97
N VAL A 81 0.52 7.25 2.52
CA VAL A 81 1.44 8.32 2.15
C VAL A 81 1.70 8.27 0.64
N PRO A 82 1.34 9.30 -0.13
CA PRO A 82 1.60 9.33 -1.56
C PRO A 82 3.10 9.44 -1.83
N THR A 83 3.61 8.72 -2.83
CA THR A 83 5.04 8.70 -3.17
C THR A 83 5.27 8.59 -4.67
N MET A 84 6.53 8.79 -5.09
CA MET A 84 7.01 8.53 -6.45
C MET A 84 7.47 7.06 -6.59
N PRO A 85 7.42 6.47 -7.80
CA PRO A 85 7.90 5.08 -8.02
C PRO A 85 9.40 4.91 -7.71
N ASP A 86 10.20 5.97 -7.92
CA ASP A 86 11.63 6.00 -7.61
C ASP A 86 11.95 6.35 -6.15
N LEU A 87 10.93 6.60 -5.32
CA LEU A 87 11.06 7.00 -3.91
C LEU A 87 11.90 8.27 -3.68
N SER A 88 11.99 9.19 -4.65
CA SER A 88 12.64 10.50 -4.46
C SER A 88 11.94 11.41 -3.46
N GLY A 89 10.65 11.17 -3.18
CA GLY A 89 9.91 11.92 -2.20
C GLY A 89 8.52 11.38 -1.90
N CYS A 90 7.86 12.03 -0.95
CA CYS A 90 6.50 11.73 -0.52
C CYS A 90 5.70 13.02 -0.32
N GLY A 91 4.39 12.92 -0.51
CA GLY A 91 3.44 13.99 -0.15
C GLY A 91 2.88 13.80 1.26
N ASP A 92 1.83 14.54 1.57
CA ASP A 92 1.26 14.56 2.92
C ASP A 92 0.59 13.22 3.30
N PRO A 93 0.83 12.72 4.52
CA PRO A 93 0.22 11.48 5.00
C PRO A 93 -1.28 11.68 5.26
N THR A 94 -2.10 10.75 4.79
CA THR A 94 -3.52 10.69 5.13
C THR A 94 -3.79 9.59 6.15
N VAL A 95 -4.37 9.94 7.29
CA VAL A 95 -4.62 9.03 8.41
C VAL A 95 -6.07 8.54 8.39
N TYR A 96 -6.24 7.23 8.44
CA TYR A 96 -7.52 6.54 8.48
C TYR A 96 -7.61 5.70 9.78
N PRO A 97 -8.09 6.30 10.88
CA PRO A 97 -8.33 5.56 12.11
C PRO A 97 -9.62 4.74 12.00
N ARG A 98 -9.62 3.48 12.46
CA ARG A 98 -10.79 2.60 12.39
C ARG A 98 -12.05 3.17 13.03
N ALA A 99 -11.90 3.98 14.08
CA ALA A 99 -13.02 4.64 14.76
C ALA A 99 -13.71 5.70 13.87
N GLY A 100 -12.93 6.42 13.05
CA GLY A 100 -13.42 7.51 12.20
C GLY A 100 -13.98 7.06 10.85
N ILE A 101 -13.82 5.78 10.50
CA ILE A 101 -14.21 5.26 9.19
C ILE A 101 -15.65 4.81 9.20
N ARG A 102 -16.34 5.12 8.10
CA ARG A 102 -17.72 4.71 7.90
C ARG A 102 -17.81 3.26 7.43
N GLN A 103 -17.03 2.89 6.42
CA GLN A 103 -17.06 1.56 5.82
C GLN A 103 -15.66 1.18 5.30
N ALA A 104 -15.26 -0.06 5.47
CA ALA A 104 -14.01 -0.60 4.93
C ALA A 104 -14.20 -2.07 4.55
N TYR A 105 -13.87 -2.42 3.32
CA TYR A 105 -13.98 -3.80 2.83
C TYR A 105 -12.98 -4.06 1.71
N ARG A 106 -12.61 -5.33 1.54
CA ARG A 106 -11.81 -5.77 0.40
C ARG A 106 -12.75 -6.24 -0.70
N ASN A 107 -12.62 -5.65 -1.88
CA ASN A 107 -13.26 -6.18 -3.07
C ASN A 107 -12.30 -7.12 -3.78
N LYS A 108 -12.74 -8.33 -4.14
CA LYS A 108 -11.92 -9.30 -4.89
C LYS A 108 -12.18 -9.26 -6.41
N TYR A 109 -13.24 -8.59 -6.86
CA TYR A 109 -13.62 -8.53 -8.27
C TYR A 109 -14.36 -7.21 -8.58
N PRO A 110 -14.05 -6.47 -9.67
CA PRO A 110 -13.16 -6.81 -10.79
C PRO A 110 -11.66 -6.56 -10.54
N THR A 111 -11.31 -5.86 -9.46
CA THR A 111 -9.92 -5.63 -9.03
C THR A 111 -9.79 -5.96 -7.54
N ASP A 112 -8.68 -6.57 -7.16
CA ASP A 112 -8.40 -6.92 -5.77
C ASP A 112 -7.89 -5.68 -5.02
N ALA A 113 -8.81 -4.94 -4.40
CA ALA A 113 -8.54 -3.65 -3.79
C ALA A 113 -9.13 -3.56 -2.38
N PHE A 114 -8.36 -2.94 -1.49
CA PHE A 114 -8.79 -2.56 -0.15
C PHE A 114 -9.46 -1.19 -0.22
N LEU A 115 -10.78 -1.16 -0.03
CA LEU A 115 -11.58 0.05 -0.12
C LEU A 115 -11.84 0.59 1.28
N ILE A 116 -11.53 1.86 1.48
CA ILE A 116 -11.74 2.58 2.74
C ILE A 116 -12.59 3.82 2.46
N TYR A 117 -13.74 3.90 3.10
CA TYR A 117 -14.67 5.02 3.04
C TYR A 117 -14.65 5.75 4.38
N PRO A 118 -13.86 6.84 4.52
CA PRO A 118 -13.92 7.65 5.72
C PRO A 118 -15.28 8.35 5.85
N ASP A 119 -15.93 8.69 4.73
CA ASP A 119 -17.23 9.37 4.70
C ASP A 119 -18.14 8.90 3.54
N LYS A 120 -19.25 9.62 3.29
CA LYS A 120 -20.23 9.30 2.22
C LYS A 120 -19.77 9.72 0.83
N LYS A 121 -18.83 10.66 0.73
CA LYS A 121 -18.45 11.36 -0.49
C LYS A 121 -17.05 11.00 -0.97
N SER A 122 -16.26 10.33 -0.14
CA SER A 122 -14.88 9.97 -0.43
C SER A 122 -14.60 8.51 -0.13
N TYR A 123 -13.66 7.95 -0.88
CA TYR A 123 -13.08 6.64 -0.63
C TYR A 123 -11.63 6.64 -1.13
N ILE A 124 -10.84 5.70 -0.63
CA ILE A 124 -9.54 5.35 -1.19
C ILE A 124 -9.55 3.86 -1.52
N GLY A 125 -9.17 3.53 -2.75
CA GLY A 125 -8.89 2.16 -3.18
C GLY A 125 -7.40 1.92 -3.14
N ILE A 126 -6.94 1.02 -2.27
CA ILE A 126 -5.55 0.62 -2.15
C ILE A 126 -5.39 -0.74 -2.85
N HIS A 127 -4.63 -0.74 -3.93
CA HIS A 127 -4.21 -1.94 -4.63
C HIS A 127 -2.83 -2.34 -4.11
N ALA A 128 -2.66 -3.59 -3.71
CA ALA A 128 -1.39 -4.09 -3.22
C ALA A 128 -1.15 -5.49 -3.79
N TYR A 129 0.03 -5.70 -4.35
CA TYR A 129 0.44 -6.94 -4.99
C TYR A 129 1.76 -7.42 -4.39
N ASP A 130 1.97 -8.73 -4.44
CA ASP A 130 3.20 -9.39 -4.01
C ASP A 130 4.42 -8.98 -4.85
N TRP A 131 4.23 -8.75 -6.16
CA TRP A 131 5.25 -8.24 -7.06
C TRP A 131 4.64 -7.55 -8.30
N LEU A 132 5.23 -6.42 -8.71
CA LEU A 132 4.90 -5.71 -9.94
C LEU A 132 6.15 -5.61 -10.82
N ALA A 133 6.04 -6.08 -12.07
CA ALA A 133 7.18 -6.20 -12.98
C ALA A 133 7.60 -4.87 -13.63
N ASP A 134 6.76 -3.84 -13.59
CA ASP A 134 7.01 -2.56 -14.25
C ASP A 134 7.59 -1.52 -13.27
N GLU A 135 8.92 -1.48 -13.19
CA GLU A 135 9.66 -0.57 -12.31
C GLU A 135 9.52 0.91 -12.69
N THR A 136 9.03 1.21 -13.90
CA THR A 136 8.77 2.60 -14.31
C THR A 136 7.49 3.13 -13.68
N LEU A 137 6.57 2.24 -13.34
CA LEU A 137 5.26 2.56 -12.79
C LEU A 137 5.18 2.33 -11.29
N TYR A 138 5.89 1.31 -10.79
CA TYR A 138 5.78 0.83 -9.42
C TYR A 138 7.14 0.73 -8.73
N VAL A 139 7.12 0.80 -7.40
CA VAL A 139 8.31 0.57 -6.59
C VAL A 139 8.69 -0.92 -6.67
N TYR A 140 9.94 -1.21 -7.03
CA TYR A 140 10.46 -2.57 -7.02
C TYR A 140 10.60 -3.07 -5.57
N VAL A 141 9.62 -3.84 -5.09
CA VAL A 141 9.66 -4.40 -3.74
C VAL A 141 8.92 -5.72 -3.68
N SER A 142 9.51 -6.72 -3.02
CA SER A 142 8.85 -7.99 -2.73
C SER A 142 8.30 -7.98 -1.30
N GLN A 143 6.98 -8.11 -1.16
CA GLN A 143 6.27 -7.91 0.11
C GLN A 143 5.17 -8.95 0.36
N GLU A 144 5.41 -10.21 0.01
CA GLU A 144 4.42 -11.29 0.18
C GLU A 144 3.95 -11.43 1.64
N GLN A 145 4.89 -11.45 2.59
CA GLN A 145 4.59 -11.60 4.03
C GLN A 145 3.85 -10.37 4.59
N GLU A 146 4.26 -9.17 4.19
CA GLU A 146 3.63 -7.93 4.59
C GLU A 146 2.21 -7.80 4.00
N LEU A 147 2.00 -8.21 2.74
CA LEU A 147 0.69 -8.23 2.10
C LEU A 147 -0.27 -9.23 2.78
N ALA A 148 0.22 -10.42 3.14
CA ALA A 148 -0.56 -11.40 3.88
C ALA A 148 -0.96 -10.88 5.26
N ALA A 149 -0.03 -10.27 5.99
CA ALA A 149 -0.30 -9.70 7.30
C ALA A 149 -1.24 -8.47 7.23
N PHE A 150 -1.07 -7.60 6.24
CA PHE A 150 -1.99 -6.49 6.01
C PHE A 150 -3.39 -6.98 5.65
N THR A 151 -3.49 -8.02 4.82
CA THR A 151 -4.76 -8.67 4.50
C THR A 151 -5.46 -9.17 5.75
N ASP A 152 -4.74 -9.89 6.62
CA ASP A 152 -5.31 -10.43 7.86
C ASP A 152 -5.81 -9.31 8.77
N PHE A 153 -4.96 -8.32 9.05
CA PHE A 153 -5.32 -7.14 9.82
C PHE A 153 -6.55 -6.43 9.22
N PHE A 154 -6.54 -6.19 7.91
CA PHE A 154 -7.60 -5.45 7.25
C PHE A 154 -8.93 -6.19 7.38
N MET A 155 -8.95 -7.50 7.17
CA MET A 155 -10.19 -8.29 7.17
C MET A 155 -10.71 -8.57 8.59
N ASN A 156 -9.81 -8.80 9.56
CA ASN A 156 -10.20 -9.26 10.90
C ASN A 156 -10.35 -8.14 11.93
N ARG A 157 -9.64 -7.01 11.75
CA ARG A 157 -9.64 -5.88 12.71
C ARG A 157 -10.24 -4.62 12.09
N TYR A 158 -9.82 -4.30 10.87
CA TYR A 158 -10.14 -3.01 10.27
C TYR A 158 -11.43 -2.97 9.44
N ALA A 159 -11.88 -4.10 8.90
CA ALA A 159 -13.07 -4.13 8.06
C ALA A 159 -14.29 -3.65 8.86
N LYS A 160 -15.13 -2.85 8.19
CA LYS A 160 -16.35 -2.27 8.74
C LYS A 160 -17.41 -2.31 7.65
N LYS A 161 -18.50 -3.04 7.89
CA LYS A 161 -19.65 -3.04 7.00
C LYS A 161 -20.55 -1.85 7.31
#